data_AF-A0A7Z7LL91-F1
#
_entry.id   AF-A0A7Z7LL91-F1
#
_cell.length_a   1.000
_cell.length_b   1.000
_cell.length_c   1.000
_cell.angle_alpha   90.00
_cell.angle_beta   90.00
_cell.angle_gamma   90.00
#
_symmetry.space_group_name_H-M   'P 1'
#
loop_
_entity.id
_entity.type
_entity.pdbx_description
1 polymer ?
#
loop_
_entity_poly.entity_id
_entity_poly.type
_entity_poly.pdbx_seq_one_letter_code
_entity_poly.pdbx_strand_id
1 'polypeptide(L)'
;MDAIEAALVERLGIDDRNVTTLVNAAATTEGLKAVFAGLSGLGADDRLIIYANMHAGALDPTAEVGPDNDVFVLWTKEKPAAVRFAVAEGDWIMASDFAGWVHALAAGEVIFILDACESGAVTPLFIEAHPLNDATRAEAVIVSAAASQFANFAADRSIALYSQQLAQSIAVGRGTFQQAADLAASQTHTAAIAICDPQKSAILQAGLDPLSCAQQPTTHDPDALLTRIVLHD
;
A
#
# COMPACT_ATOMS: atom_id res chain seq x y z
N MET A 1 -4.08 -12.76 13.52
CA MET A 1 -4.40 -12.63 12.09
C MET A 1 -4.70 -11.17 11.85
N ASP A 2 -4.04 -10.57 10.86
CA ASP A 2 -4.30 -9.19 10.47
C ASP A 2 -5.77 -9.06 9.99
N ALA A 3 -6.45 -7.97 10.32
CA ALA A 3 -7.87 -7.82 10.02
C ALA A 3 -8.13 -7.69 8.51
N ILE A 4 -7.20 -7.12 7.74
CA ILE A 4 -7.29 -7.06 6.28
C ILE A 4 -7.08 -8.45 5.69
N GLU A 5 -6.04 -9.17 6.14
CA GLU A 5 -5.78 -10.54 5.68
C GLU A 5 -7.01 -11.42 5.88
N ALA A 6 -7.59 -11.40 7.08
CA ALA A 6 -8.80 -12.15 7.41
C ALA A 6 -9.96 -11.80 6.47
N ALA A 7 -10.20 -10.50 6.25
CA ALA A 7 -11.30 -10.03 5.42
C ALA A 7 -11.09 -10.40 3.94
N LEU A 8 -9.87 -10.28 3.41
CA LEU A 8 -9.54 -10.67 2.03
C LEU A 8 -9.71 -12.18 1.84
N VAL A 9 -9.15 -12.99 2.75
CA VAL A 9 -9.21 -14.45 2.68
C VAL A 9 -10.66 -14.93 2.67
N GLU A 10 -11.45 -14.46 3.62
CA GLU A 10 -12.85 -14.86 3.76
C GLU A 10 -13.69 -14.40 2.56
N ARG A 11 -13.61 -13.11 2.21
CA ARG A 11 -14.52 -12.51 1.22
C ARG A 11 -14.14 -12.81 -0.23
N LEU A 12 -12.90 -13.20 -0.49
CA LEU A 12 -12.41 -13.59 -1.83
C LEU A 12 -12.20 -15.10 -1.98
N GLY A 13 -12.41 -15.89 -0.92
CA GLY A 13 -12.25 -17.35 -0.96
C GLY A 13 -10.82 -17.79 -1.24
N ILE A 14 -9.82 -17.06 -0.72
CA ILE A 14 -8.40 -17.37 -0.91
C ILE A 14 -8.04 -18.54 0.02
N ASP A 15 -7.52 -19.62 -0.53
CA ASP A 15 -6.99 -20.74 0.29
C ASP A 15 -5.78 -20.26 1.10
N ASP A 16 -5.72 -20.58 2.40
CA ASP A 16 -4.62 -20.22 3.30
C ASP A 16 -3.23 -20.58 2.74
N ARG A 17 -3.13 -21.65 1.94
CA ARG A 17 -1.87 -22.04 1.28
C ARG A 17 -1.33 -21.02 0.28
N ASN A 18 -2.19 -20.12 -0.19
CA ASN A 18 -1.88 -19.04 -1.14
C ASN A 18 -1.68 -17.70 -0.42
N VAL A 19 -1.71 -17.68 0.92
CA VAL A 19 -1.48 -16.50 1.74
C VAL A 19 -0.06 -16.56 2.29
N THR A 20 0.68 -15.47 2.14
CA THR A 20 2.00 -15.32 2.77
C THR A 20 2.06 -13.99 3.49
N THR A 21 2.39 -14.05 4.79
CA THR A 21 2.37 -12.88 5.67
C THR A 21 3.76 -12.61 6.21
N LEU A 22 4.26 -11.40 5.97
CA LEU A 22 5.53 -10.93 6.51
C LEU A 22 5.26 -9.85 7.55
N VAL A 23 5.65 -10.11 8.80
CA VAL A 23 5.54 -9.15 9.91
C VAL A 23 6.83 -9.09 10.71
N ASN A 24 7.13 -7.92 11.28
CA ASN A 24 8.30 -7.71 12.13
C ASN A 24 9.58 -8.26 11.48
N ALA A 25 10.33 -9.13 12.18
CA ALA A 25 11.59 -9.69 11.70
C ALA A 25 11.50 -10.51 10.39
N ALA A 26 10.30 -10.85 9.92
CA ALA A 26 10.10 -11.46 8.60
C ALA A 26 9.90 -10.40 7.49
N ALA A 27 9.44 -9.19 7.81
CA ALA A 27 9.20 -8.10 6.88
C ALA A 27 10.49 -7.34 6.52
N THR A 28 11.48 -8.08 6.01
CA THR A 28 12.79 -7.58 5.56
C THR A 28 12.89 -7.68 4.03
N THR A 29 13.89 -7.03 3.43
CA THR A 29 14.17 -7.18 1.99
C THR A 29 14.41 -8.64 1.60
N GLU A 30 15.15 -9.41 2.41
CA GLU A 30 15.38 -10.83 2.17
C GLU A 30 14.11 -11.67 2.33
N GLY A 31 13.26 -11.31 3.29
CA GLY A 31 11.92 -11.90 3.44
C GLY A 31 11.08 -11.68 2.17
N LEU A 32 11.04 -10.45 1.65
CA LEU A 32 10.36 -10.16 0.40
C LEU A 32 10.95 -10.95 -0.78
N LYS A 33 12.28 -10.95 -0.95
CA LYS A 33 12.93 -11.75 -2.01
C LYS A 33 12.55 -13.22 -1.95
N ALA A 34 12.51 -13.81 -0.75
CA ALA A 34 12.11 -15.20 -0.56
C ALA A 34 10.65 -15.43 -0.97
N VAL A 35 9.74 -14.52 -0.63
CA VAL A 35 8.34 -14.58 -1.08
C VAL A 35 8.24 -14.48 -2.60
N PHE A 36 8.86 -13.47 -3.22
CA PHE A 36 8.83 -13.29 -4.67
C PHE A 36 9.44 -14.47 -5.43
N ALA A 37 10.50 -15.09 -4.91
CA ALA A 37 11.05 -16.32 -5.47
C ALA A 37 10.05 -17.48 -5.43
N GLY A 38 9.20 -17.55 -4.40
CA GLY A 38 8.12 -18.52 -4.29
C GLY A 38 6.92 -18.26 -5.19
N LEU A 39 6.75 -17.04 -5.70
CA LEU A 39 5.67 -16.64 -6.61
C LEU A 39 5.97 -16.92 -8.09
N SER A 40 7.12 -17.53 -8.42
CA SER A 40 7.52 -17.82 -9.81
C SER A 40 6.58 -18.78 -10.55
N GLY A 41 5.68 -19.45 -9.83
CA GLY A 41 4.69 -20.36 -10.39
C GLY A 41 3.37 -19.71 -10.83
N LEU A 42 3.16 -18.41 -10.53
CA LEU A 42 1.98 -17.68 -10.99
C LEU A 42 1.93 -17.62 -12.52
N GLY A 43 0.74 -17.75 -13.09
CA GLY A 43 0.48 -17.64 -14.52
C GLY A 43 -0.60 -16.60 -14.85
N ALA A 44 -0.92 -16.50 -16.14
CA ALA A 44 -1.83 -15.49 -16.67
C ALA A 44 -3.29 -15.60 -16.19
N ASP A 45 -3.67 -16.72 -15.57
CA ASP A 45 -5.00 -16.91 -14.97
C ASP A 45 -5.01 -16.60 -13.47
N ASP A 46 -3.85 -16.32 -12.87
CA ASP A 46 -3.71 -16.04 -11.45
C ASP A 46 -3.82 -14.53 -11.16
N ARG A 47 -4.40 -14.23 -10.00
CA ARG A 47 -4.45 -12.88 -9.42
C ARG A 47 -3.52 -12.77 -8.22
N LEU A 48 -2.65 -11.77 -8.23
CA LEU A 48 -1.81 -11.42 -7.09
C LEU A 48 -2.40 -10.20 -6.36
N ILE A 49 -2.61 -10.33 -5.05
CA ILE A 49 -3.00 -9.21 -4.17
C ILE A 49 -1.87 -8.98 -3.18
N ILE A 50 -1.29 -7.79 -3.19
CA ILE A 50 -0.25 -7.35 -2.28
C ILE A 50 -0.84 -6.26 -1.39
N TYR A 51 -0.90 -6.51 -0.09
CA TYR A 51 -1.21 -5.49 0.91
C TYR A 51 0.04 -5.17 1.73
N ALA A 52 0.34 -3.89 1.86
CA ALA A 52 1.48 -3.36 2.56
C ALA A 52 1.03 -2.22 3.49
N ASN A 53 1.21 -2.41 4.79
CA ASN A 53 1.12 -1.33 5.78
C ASN A 53 2.52 -1.11 6.35
N MET A 54 3.13 0.01 5.98
CA MET A 54 4.52 0.29 6.29
C MET A 54 4.80 1.79 6.24
N HIS A 55 5.96 2.18 6.76
CA HIS A 55 6.48 3.51 6.49
C HIS A 55 7.03 3.56 5.05
N ALA A 56 6.77 4.69 4.39
CA ALA A 56 7.50 5.11 3.21
C ALA A 56 8.29 6.38 3.56
N GLY A 57 9.36 6.64 2.84
CA GLY A 57 10.13 7.87 3.02
C GLY A 57 10.99 8.17 1.80
N ALA A 58 11.46 9.41 1.72
CA ALA A 58 12.29 9.84 0.61
C ALA A 58 13.77 9.42 0.80
N LEU A 59 14.40 8.94 -0.28
CA LEU A 59 15.85 8.72 -0.40
C LEU A 59 16.62 10.04 -0.26
N ASP A 60 16.09 11.09 -0.88
CA ASP A 60 16.49 12.48 -0.72
C ASP A 60 15.29 13.32 -0.24
N PRO A 61 15.29 13.77 1.02
CA PRO A 61 14.18 14.55 1.57
C PRO A 61 14.08 15.97 0.98
N THR A 62 15.06 16.39 0.17
CA THR A 62 15.05 17.69 -0.53
C THR A 62 14.56 17.58 -1.98
N ALA A 63 14.48 16.36 -2.51
CA ALA A 63 13.92 16.11 -3.83
C ALA A 63 12.39 15.99 -3.75
N GLU A 64 11.74 16.13 -4.90
CA GLU A 64 10.31 15.91 -5.02
C GLU A 64 9.95 14.48 -4.62
N VAL A 65 8.81 14.31 -3.94
CA VAL A 65 8.26 12.98 -3.66
C VAL A 65 7.89 12.34 -4.99
N GLY A 66 8.29 11.09 -5.18
CA GLY A 66 7.98 10.41 -6.42
C GLY A 66 8.59 9.01 -6.53
N PRO A 67 8.18 8.28 -7.57
CA PRO A 67 8.62 6.92 -7.90
C PRO A 67 10.10 6.60 -7.67
N ASP A 68 10.99 7.49 -8.13
CA ASP A 68 12.44 7.29 -8.10
C ASP A 68 13.11 7.77 -6.81
N ASN A 69 12.33 8.38 -5.91
CA ASN A 69 12.80 8.91 -4.64
C ASN A 69 12.16 8.19 -3.45
N ASP A 70 11.08 7.43 -3.65
CA ASP A 70 10.39 6.71 -2.58
C ASP A 70 11.10 5.42 -2.18
N VAL A 71 11.19 5.22 -0.88
CA VAL A 71 11.80 4.07 -0.21
C VAL A 71 10.77 3.43 0.69
N PHE A 72 10.58 2.12 0.53
CA PHE A 72 9.82 1.31 1.47
C PHE A 72 10.69 0.96 2.67
N VAL A 73 10.26 1.41 3.84
CA VAL A 73 10.96 1.23 5.12
C VAL A 73 10.58 -0.13 5.71
N LEU A 74 11.45 -1.10 5.50
CA LEU A 74 11.29 -2.46 5.98
C LEU A 74 11.86 -2.64 7.39
N TRP A 75 11.50 -3.75 8.02
CA TRP A 75 11.97 -4.05 9.36
C TRP A 75 13.49 -4.23 9.37
N THR A 76 14.12 -3.61 10.35
CA THR A 76 15.54 -3.76 10.67
C THR A 76 15.66 -3.95 12.18
N LYS A 77 16.67 -4.71 12.62
CA LYS A 77 16.90 -4.92 14.06
C LYS A 77 17.30 -3.60 14.74
N GLU A 78 18.09 -2.79 14.06
CA GLU A 78 18.55 -1.49 14.51
C GLU A 78 18.19 -0.48 13.42
N LYS A 79 17.68 0.69 13.83
CA LYS A 79 17.32 1.75 12.89
C LYS A 79 18.58 2.19 12.13
N PRO A 80 18.60 2.11 10.79
CA PRO A 80 19.74 2.56 9.99
C PRO A 80 20.07 4.04 10.23
N ALA A 81 21.35 4.38 10.15
CA ALA A 81 21.83 5.74 10.41
C ALA A 81 21.32 6.76 9.38
N ALA A 82 21.12 6.35 8.13
CA ALA A 82 20.48 7.15 7.10
C ALA A 82 19.78 6.27 6.05
N VAL A 83 18.75 6.81 5.40
CA VAL A 83 17.95 6.13 4.36
C VAL A 83 18.85 5.59 3.23
N ARG A 84 19.78 6.42 2.72
CA ARG A 84 20.68 6.01 1.63
C ARG A 84 21.57 4.82 1.99
N PHE A 85 22.03 4.73 3.24
CA PHE A 85 22.81 3.57 3.70
C PHE A 85 21.91 2.34 3.77
N ALA A 86 20.70 2.46 4.33
CA ALA A 86 19.74 1.36 4.40
C ALA A 86 19.42 0.77 3.02
N VAL A 87 19.22 1.63 2.00
CA VAL A 87 18.99 1.18 0.62
C VAL A 87 20.24 0.54 0.03
N ALA A 88 21.41 1.15 0.21
CA ALA A 88 22.67 0.62 -0.33
C ALA A 88 23.08 -0.73 0.28
N GLU A 89 22.77 -0.94 1.56
CA GLU A 89 23.01 -2.20 2.28
C GLU A 89 21.90 -3.24 2.03
N GLY A 90 20.80 -2.83 1.39
CA GLY A 90 19.66 -3.69 1.08
C GLY A 90 18.74 -3.95 2.27
N ASP A 91 18.86 -3.18 3.35
CA ASP A 91 17.95 -3.22 4.51
C ASP A 91 16.56 -2.69 4.15
N TRP A 92 16.52 -1.63 3.34
CA TRP A 92 15.32 -1.03 2.76
C TRP A 92 15.38 -1.11 1.23
N ILE A 93 14.23 -0.89 0.57
CA ILE A 93 14.11 -1.05 -0.88
C ILE A 93 13.52 0.20 -1.52
N MET A 94 14.02 0.56 -2.70
CA MET A 94 13.37 1.59 -3.53
C MET A 94 12.00 1.09 -3.99
N ALA A 95 10.99 1.97 -4.00
CA ALA A 95 9.67 1.63 -4.50
C ALA A 95 9.73 1.14 -5.96
N SER A 96 10.62 1.74 -6.78
CA SER A 96 10.85 1.34 -8.17
C SER A 96 11.39 -0.08 -8.31
N ASP A 97 12.35 -0.49 -7.47
CA ASP A 97 12.88 -1.86 -7.49
C ASP A 97 11.80 -2.88 -7.10
N PHE A 98 11.00 -2.56 -6.09
CA PHE A 98 9.87 -3.41 -5.68
C PHE A 98 8.82 -3.54 -6.79
N ALA A 99 8.45 -2.43 -7.44
CA ALA A 99 7.54 -2.46 -8.58
C ALA A 99 8.12 -3.29 -9.73
N GLY A 100 9.43 -3.20 -9.98
CA GLY A 100 10.12 -4.05 -10.95
C GLY A 100 10.03 -5.53 -10.63
N TRP A 101 10.07 -5.92 -9.36
CA TRP A 101 9.85 -7.32 -8.95
C TRP A 101 8.43 -7.79 -9.21
N VAL A 102 7.43 -6.92 -9.00
CA VAL A 102 6.01 -7.22 -9.29
C VAL A 102 5.79 -7.36 -10.80
N HIS A 103 6.37 -6.46 -11.60
CA HIS A 103 6.32 -6.52 -13.06
C HIS A 103 6.99 -7.76 -13.65
N ALA A 104 7.97 -8.34 -12.96
CA ALA A 104 8.61 -9.58 -13.39
C ALA A 104 7.74 -10.84 -13.19
N LEU A 105 6.66 -10.77 -12.40
CA LEU A 105 5.76 -11.91 -12.17
C LEU A 105 4.78 -12.09 -13.33
N ALA A 106 4.49 -13.35 -13.67
CA ALA A 106 3.60 -13.70 -14.78
C ALA A 106 2.10 -13.75 -14.42
N ALA A 107 1.71 -13.24 -13.24
CA ALA A 107 0.31 -13.11 -12.85
C ALA A 107 -0.49 -12.32 -13.89
N GLY A 108 -1.73 -12.72 -14.18
CA GLY A 108 -2.58 -12.02 -15.15
C GLY A 108 -3.27 -10.77 -14.61
N GLU A 109 -3.41 -10.69 -13.28
CA GLU A 109 -4.01 -9.55 -12.59
C GLU A 109 -3.19 -9.22 -11.34
N VAL A 110 -2.94 -7.93 -11.11
CA VAL A 110 -2.20 -7.47 -9.92
C VAL A 110 -3.01 -6.38 -9.20
N ILE A 111 -3.14 -6.52 -7.89
CA ILE A 111 -3.72 -5.50 -7.02
C ILE A 111 -2.69 -5.15 -5.95
N PHE A 112 -2.23 -3.90 -5.94
CA PHE A 112 -1.34 -3.39 -4.91
C PHE A 112 -2.06 -2.41 -4.00
N ILE A 113 -2.03 -2.66 -2.70
CA ILE A 113 -2.67 -1.85 -1.67
C ILE A 113 -1.57 -1.36 -0.73
N LEU A 114 -1.34 -0.05 -0.69
CA LEU A 114 -0.31 0.57 0.15
C LEU A 114 -0.94 1.52 1.16
N ASP A 115 -0.83 1.17 2.44
CA ASP A 115 -1.11 2.06 3.56
C ASP A 115 0.19 2.66 4.10
N ALA A 116 0.54 3.84 3.60
CA ALA A 116 1.73 4.59 3.97
C ALA A 116 1.52 6.10 3.76
N CYS A 117 2.28 6.92 4.48
CA CYS A 117 2.38 8.35 4.16
C CYS A 117 2.90 8.52 2.72
N GLU A 118 2.39 9.55 2.04
CA GLU A 118 2.75 9.90 0.67
C GLU A 118 2.53 8.77 -0.36
N SER A 119 1.77 7.72 -0.01
CA SER A 119 1.60 6.51 -0.82
C SER A 119 1.10 6.77 -2.25
N GLY A 120 0.37 7.85 -2.51
CA GLY A 120 -0.03 8.23 -3.86
C GLY A 120 1.12 8.48 -4.84
N ALA A 121 2.35 8.68 -4.35
CA ALA A 121 3.52 8.88 -5.18
C ALA A 121 4.00 7.59 -5.88
N VAL A 122 3.65 6.40 -5.38
CA VAL A 122 4.08 5.14 -6.00
C VAL A 122 3.18 4.67 -7.14
N THR A 123 1.94 5.19 -7.25
CA THR A 123 0.97 4.74 -8.25
C THR A 123 1.52 4.67 -9.68
N PRO A 124 2.28 5.66 -10.18
CA PRO A 124 2.82 5.58 -11.55
C PRO A 124 3.73 4.38 -11.78
N LEU A 125 4.47 3.89 -10.77
CA LEU A 125 5.38 2.73 -10.90
C LEU A 125 4.64 1.44 -11.25
N PHE A 126 3.37 1.34 -10.87
CA PHE A 126 2.59 0.12 -11.03
C PHE A 126 1.63 0.19 -12.21
N ILE A 127 1.52 1.33 -12.92
CA ILE A 127 0.50 1.48 -13.97
C ILE A 127 1.07 2.02 -15.28
N GLU A 128 1.94 3.04 -15.23
CA GLU A 128 2.31 3.76 -16.47
C GLU A 128 3.81 4.06 -16.62
N ALA A 129 4.54 4.29 -15.52
CA ALA A 129 5.88 4.85 -15.55
C ALA A 129 7.01 3.81 -15.51
N HIS A 130 6.74 2.56 -15.13
CA HIS A 130 7.80 1.58 -14.95
C HIS A 130 8.21 0.92 -16.29
N PRO A 131 9.52 0.83 -16.62
CA PRO A 131 10.00 0.31 -17.91
C PRO A 131 9.61 -1.14 -18.22
N LEU A 132 9.34 -1.93 -17.18
CA LEU A 132 8.91 -3.34 -17.30
C LEU A 132 7.39 -3.53 -17.28
N ASN A 133 6.62 -2.44 -17.29
CA ASN A 133 5.17 -2.51 -17.26
C ASN A 133 4.62 -3.30 -18.47
N ASP A 134 3.70 -4.22 -18.21
CA ASP A 134 2.93 -4.92 -19.24
C ASP A 134 1.56 -4.24 -19.37
N ALA A 135 1.40 -3.39 -20.38
CA ALA A 135 0.16 -2.66 -20.64
C ALA A 135 -1.05 -3.56 -20.98
N THR A 136 -0.88 -4.88 -21.08
CA THR A 136 -1.96 -5.84 -21.28
C THR A 136 -2.39 -6.56 -19.99
N ARG A 137 -1.58 -6.47 -18.93
CA ARG A 137 -1.92 -7.01 -17.61
C ARG A 137 -2.86 -6.05 -16.90
N ALA A 138 -3.96 -6.57 -16.35
CA ALA A 138 -4.89 -5.74 -15.61
C ALA A 138 -4.32 -5.42 -14.22
N GLU A 139 -4.22 -4.14 -13.89
CA GLU A 139 -3.61 -3.70 -12.63
C GLU A 139 -4.46 -2.68 -11.91
N ALA A 140 -4.50 -2.78 -10.58
CA ALA A 140 -5.13 -1.80 -9.72
C ALA A 140 -4.21 -1.44 -8.55
N VAL A 141 -4.13 -0.15 -8.26
CA VAL A 141 -3.38 0.40 -7.12
C VAL A 141 -4.33 1.13 -6.21
N ILE A 142 -4.31 0.77 -4.93
CA ILE A 142 -5.07 1.43 -3.87
C ILE A 142 -4.06 2.02 -2.89
N VAL A 143 -4.13 3.32 -2.65
CA VAL A 143 -3.21 4.04 -1.74
C VAL A 143 -4.00 4.73 -0.64
N SER A 144 -3.45 4.75 0.57
CA SER A 144 -4.14 5.32 1.73
C SER A 144 -4.03 6.83 1.86
N ALA A 145 -3.12 7.48 1.13
CA ALA A 145 -2.91 8.92 1.18
C ALA A 145 -2.45 9.46 -0.18
N ALA A 146 -2.77 10.73 -0.48
CA ALA A 146 -2.17 11.41 -1.62
C ALA A 146 -0.65 11.59 -1.43
N ALA A 147 0.08 11.86 -2.53
CA ALA A 147 1.54 12.04 -2.52
C ALA A 147 2.07 13.15 -1.59
N SER A 148 1.20 14.06 -1.14
CA SER A 148 1.54 15.16 -0.24
C SER A 148 0.90 15.02 1.16
N GLN A 149 0.41 13.83 1.51
CA GLN A 149 -0.39 13.60 2.71
C GLN A 149 0.16 12.48 3.58
N PHE A 150 -0.06 12.61 4.88
CA PHE A 150 0.22 11.57 5.86
C PHE A 150 -0.86 10.49 5.86
N ALA A 151 -0.46 9.26 6.14
CA ALA A 151 -1.36 8.22 6.61
C ALA A 151 -1.52 8.34 8.13
N ASN A 152 -2.76 8.46 8.60
CA ASN A 152 -3.06 8.59 10.02
C ASN A 152 -3.25 7.23 10.69
N PHE A 153 -3.06 7.19 12.00
CA PHE A 153 -3.63 6.15 12.83
C PHE A 153 -5.10 6.45 13.16
N ALA A 154 -5.85 5.43 13.55
CA ALA A 154 -7.16 5.59 14.18
C ALA A 154 -7.06 6.50 15.43
N ALA A 155 -8.20 7.02 15.91
CA ALA A 155 -8.23 7.99 17.01
C ALA A 155 -7.60 7.47 18.32
N ASP A 156 -7.67 6.16 18.56
CA ASP A 156 -7.04 5.47 19.69
C ASP A 156 -5.54 5.15 19.48
N ARG A 157 -5.03 5.46 18.29
CA ARG A 157 -3.65 5.24 17.82
C ARG A 157 -3.24 3.77 17.75
N SER A 158 -4.19 2.84 17.70
CA SER A 158 -3.89 1.40 17.76
C SER A 158 -3.52 0.78 16.41
N ILE A 159 -4.07 1.32 15.32
CA ILE A 159 -3.96 0.77 13.97
C ILE A 159 -3.97 1.89 12.94
N ALA A 160 -3.37 1.66 11.76
CA ALA A 160 -3.49 2.58 10.64
C ALA A 160 -4.97 2.75 10.24
N LEU A 161 -5.39 4.00 10.04
CA LEU A 161 -6.78 4.36 9.85
C LEU A 161 -7.36 3.70 8.60
N TYR A 162 -6.66 3.80 7.46
CA TYR A 162 -7.16 3.24 6.21
C TYR A 162 -7.23 1.71 6.28
N SER A 163 -6.21 1.06 6.83
CA SER A 163 -6.21 -0.39 7.04
C SER A 163 -7.43 -0.86 7.84
N GLN A 164 -7.78 -0.15 8.91
CA GLN A 164 -8.98 -0.44 9.70
C GLN A 164 -10.27 -0.28 8.87
N GLN A 165 -10.41 0.83 8.14
CA GLN A 165 -11.61 1.09 7.34
C GLN A 165 -11.76 0.09 6.18
N LEU A 166 -10.64 -0.29 5.54
CA LEU A 166 -10.63 -1.26 4.44
C LEU A 166 -10.97 -2.67 4.92
N ALA A 167 -10.38 -3.13 6.04
CA ALA A 167 -10.75 -4.41 6.63
C ALA A 167 -12.26 -4.47 6.92
N GLN A 168 -12.80 -3.41 7.53
CA GLN A 168 -14.20 -3.32 7.87
C GLN A 168 -15.09 -3.30 6.62
N SER A 169 -14.74 -2.49 5.61
CA SER A 169 -15.54 -2.36 4.39
C SER A 169 -15.55 -3.63 3.55
N ILE A 170 -14.46 -4.39 3.52
CA ILE A 170 -14.40 -5.71 2.89
C ILE A 170 -15.29 -6.69 3.66
N ALA A 171 -15.12 -6.76 4.99
CA ALA A 171 -15.82 -7.74 5.83
C ALA A 171 -17.35 -7.57 5.83
N VAL A 172 -17.84 -6.32 5.82
CA VAL A 172 -19.30 -6.04 5.84
C VAL A 172 -19.86 -5.72 4.46
N GLY A 173 -18.99 -5.51 3.48
CA GLY A 173 -19.34 -5.05 2.14
C GLY A 173 -20.11 -6.10 1.35
N ARG A 174 -21.17 -5.64 0.68
CA ARG A 174 -21.87 -6.41 -0.36
C ARG A 174 -21.56 -5.78 -1.71
N GLY A 175 -21.21 -6.61 -2.69
CA GLY A 175 -20.92 -6.16 -4.04
C GLY A 175 -19.44 -6.32 -4.39
N THR A 176 -18.82 -5.27 -4.94
CA THR A 176 -17.50 -5.38 -5.57
C THR A 176 -16.37 -4.90 -4.65
N PHE A 177 -15.14 -5.32 -4.95
CA PHE A 177 -13.98 -4.85 -4.22
C PHE A 177 -13.78 -3.34 -4.38
N GLN A 178 -14.10 -2.78 -5.56
CA GLN A 178 -14.12 -1.32 -5.77
C GLN A 178 -15.05 -0.62 -4.76
N GLN A 179 -16.26 -1.14 -4.55
CA GLN A 179 -17.23 -0.52 -3.63
C GLN A 179 -16.73 -0.55 -2.18
N ALA A 180 -16.04 -1.61 -1.77
CA ALA A 180 -15.39 -1.68 -0.46
C ALA A 180 -14.23 -0.67 -0.35
N ALA A 181 -13.40 -0.54 -1.37
CA ALA A 181 -12.31 0.44 -1.41
C ALA A 181 -12.83 1.89 -1.36
N ASP A 182 -13.88 2.20 -2.12
CA ASP A 182 -14.53 3.52 -2.14
C ASP A 182 -15.15 3.88 -0.78
N LEU A 183 -15.82 2.92 -0.15
CA LEU A 183 -16.39 3.10 1.19
C LEU A 183 -15.28 3.36 2.22
N ALA A 184 -14.21 2.57 2.19
CA ALA A 184 -13.06 2.76 3.07
C ALA A 184 -12.39 4.11 2.86
N ALA A 185 -12.27 4.56 1.61
CA ALA A 185 -11.70 5.87 1.28
C ALA A 185 -12.54 7.02 1.87
N SER A 186 -13.86 6.97 1.68
CA SER A 186 -14.79 7.97 2.21
C SER A 186 -14.79 8.02 3.75
N GLN A 187 -14.82 6.86 4.40
CA GLN A 187 -14.79 6.74 5.86
C GLN A 187 -13.45 7.22 6.44
N THR A 188 -12.35 6.87 5.79
CA THR A 188 -11.00 7.32 6.17
C THR A 188 -10.88 8.83 6.08
N HIS A 189 -11.29 9.43 4.96
CA HIS A 189 -11.22 10.88 4.80
C HIS A 189 -12.05 11.62 5.87
N THR A 190 -13.27 11.14 6.13
CA THR A 190 -14.15 11.71 7.16
C THR A 190 -13.52 11.64 8.55
N ALA A 191 -12.95 10.48 8.92
CA ALA A 191 -12.30 10.29 10.20
C ALA A 191 -10.98 11.09 10.31
N ALA A 192 -10.21 11.17 9.22
CA ALA A 192 -8.96 11.91 9.15
C ALA A 192 -9.18 13.41 9.39
N ILE A 193 -10.24 14.02 8.86
CA ILE A 193 -10.59 15.42 9.16
C ILE A 193 -10.72 15.64 10.67
N ALA A 194 -11.45 14.78 11.37
CA ALA A 194 -11.65 14.90 12.82
C ALA A 194 -10.34 14.70 13.61
N ILE A 195 -9.45 13.82 13.14
CA ILE A 195 -8.11 13.60 13.74
C ILE A 195 -7.17 14.79 13.46
N CYS A 196 -7.27 15.36 12.27
CA CYS A 196 -6.39 16.40 11.74
C CYS A 196 -6.74 17.79 12.30
N ASP A 197 -8.02 18.11 12.49
CA ASP A 197 -8.50 19.42 12.91
C ASP A 197 -7.79 19.98 14.17
N PRO A 198 -7.62 19.22 15.26
CA PRO A 198 -6.91 19.71 16.45
C PRO A 198 -5.40 19.95 16.22
N GLN A 199 -4.82 19.38 15.16
CA GLN A 199 -3.38 19.36 14.89
C GLN A 199 -2.96 20.42 13.86
N LYS A 200 -3.91 21.00 13.10
CA LYS A 200 -3.65 21.97 12.02
C LYS A 200 -2.73 23.12 12.44
N SER A 201 -2.94 23.71 13.61
CA SER A 201 -2.10 24.80 14.11
C SER A 201 -0.65 24.37 14.38
N ALA A 202 -0.45 23.16 14.92
CA ALA A 202 0.88 22.64 15.19
C ALA A 202 1.63 22.28 13.89
N ILE A 203 0.91 21.71 12.91
CA ILE A 203 1.44 21.40 11.58
C ILE A 203 1.88 22.68 10.87
N LEU A 204 1.05 23.73 10.91
CA LEU A 204 1.42 25.03 10.35
C LEU A 204 2.66 25.63 11.02
N GLN A 205 2.76 25.53 12.35
CA GLN A 205 3.93 25.99 13.11
C GLN A 205 5.21 25.20 12.78
N ALA A 206 5.07 23.93 12.39
CA ALA A 206 6.16 23.11 11.88
C ALA A 206 6.54 23.42 10.42
N GLY A 207 5.86 24.37 9.76
CA GLY A 207 6.12 24.77 8.37
C GLY A 207 5.54 23.82 7.33
N LEU A 208 4.61 22.96 7.71
CA LEU A 208 3.96 21.98 6.83
C LEU A 208 2.56 22.46 6.45
N ASP A 209 2.03 21.96 5.32
CA ASP A 209 0.66 22.25 4.90
C ASP A 209 -0.34 21.64 5.90
N PRO A 210 -1.23 22.42 6.54
CA PRO A 210 -2.26 21.89 7.44
C PRO A 210 -3.21 20.86 6.81
N LEU A 211 -3.29 20.79 5.48
CA LEU A 211 -4.06 19.79 4.74
C LEU A 211 -3.31 18.48 4.53
N SER A 212 -2.02 18.41 4.85
CA SER A 212 -1.26 17.16 4.73
C SER A 212 -1.79 16.06 5.66
N CYS A 213 -2.49 16.39 6.74
CA CYS A 213 -3.14 15.39 7.60
C CYS A 213 -4.57 14.99 7.18
N ALA A 214 -5.16 15.63 6.17
CA ALA A 214 -6.53 15.37 5.70
C ALA A 214 -6.61 14.15 4.76
N GLN A 215 -5.89 13.09 5.13
CA GLN A 215 -5.68 11.83 4.41
C GLN A 215 -6.83 11.49 3.46
N GLN A 216 -6.50 11.42 2.18
CA GLN A 216 -7.40 11.11 1.09
C GLN A 216 -6.89 9.86 0.37
N PRO A 217 -7.44 8.68 0.68
CA PRO A 217 -7.15 7.48 -0.09
C PRO A 217 -7.67 7.62 -1.52
N THR A 218 -6.98 6.96 -2.46
CA THR A 218 -7.35 6.92 -3.87
C THR A 218 -7.15 5.54 -4.46
N THR A 219 -7.97 5.21 -5.45
CA THR A 219 -7.87 3.98 -6.23
C THR A 219 -7.57 4.36 -7.68
N HIS A 220 -6.57 3.71 -8.25
CA HIS A 220 -6.22 3.79 -9.66
C HIS A 220 -6.40 2.41 -10.28
N ASP A 221 -7.44 2.24 -11.09
CA ASP A 221 -7.87 0.96 -11.67
C ASP A 221 -8.31 1.19 -13.13
N PRO A 222 -7.36 1.38 -14.07
CA PRO A 222 -7.66 1.74 -15.46
C PRO A 222 -8.48 0.67 -16.20
N ASP A 223 -8.33 -0.59 -15.83
CA ASP A 223 -9.01 -1.73 -16.45
C ASP A 223 -10.32 -2.09 -15.75
N ALA A 224 -10.70 -1.35 -14.71
CA ALA A 224 -11.86 -1.64 -13.87
C ALA A 224 -11.81 -3.07 -13.28
N LEU A 225 -10.62 -3.57 -12.96
CA LEU A 225 -10.37 -4.87 -12.35
C LEU A 225 -11.19 -5.03 -11.07
N LEU A 226 -11.15 -4.06 -10.17
CA LEU A 226 -11.79 -4.12 -8.86
C LEU A 226 -13.32 -4.14 -8.93
N THR A 227 -13.89 -3.65 -10.04
CA THR A 227 -15.34 -3.72 -10.27
C THR A 227 -15.82 -5.12 -10.65
N ARG A 228 -14.91 -5.99 -11.13
CA ARG A 228 -15.21 -7.36 -11.54
C ARG A 228 -15.07 -8.37 -10.40
N ILE A 229 -14.42 -7.96 -9.31
CA ILE A 229 -14.17 -8.79 -8.14
C ILE A 229 -15.34 -8.65 -7.18
N VAL A 230 -16.11 -9.73 -7.04
CA VAL A 230 -17.26 -9.78 -6.13
C VAL A 230 -16.80 -10.29 -4.76
N LEU A 231 -17.23 -9.61 -3.70
CA LEU A 231 -17.04 -10.04 -2.31
C LEU A 231 -18.16 -11.04 -1.95
N HIS A 232 -17.77 -12.27 -1.60
CA HIS A 232 -18.69 -13.36 -1.29
C HIS A 232 -19.28 -13.25 0.11
N ASP A 233 -20.57 -13.53 0.26
CA ASP A 233 -21.30 -13.51 1.53
C ASP A 233 -20.82 -14.53 2.57
#